data_AF-B5RT13-F1
#
_entry.id   AF-B5RT13-F1
#
_cell.length_a   1.000
_cell.length_b   1.000
_cell.length_c   1.000
_cell.angle_alpha   90.00
_cell.angle_beta   90.00
_cell.angle_gamma   90.00
#
_symmetry.space_group_name_H-M   'P 1'
#
loop_
_entity.id
_entity.type
_entity.pdbx_description
1 polymer ?
#
loop_
_entity_poly.entity_id
_entity_poly.type
_entity_poly.pdbx_seq_one_letter_code
_entity_poly.pdbx_strand_id
1 'polypeptide(L)'
;MGLSIRQYYKQICRRIHRLPLDCKTIERFQLYCKSKFVTPLKKGQYQHSSIDKRSYDKGIKILDDVLVSENYESLNVILDFIYKETSPQPSWISGFMKYKYTAFKPYWPQVHLLNELTTTPKQSKLYEESLQRDKDADLSLSDYFGIKPDSVDIGLRPLKSTTGDKTSPVSTIMSEFKKLHSFLYKNQEKLTHLKMQSLEVTYPTNRFALPIHVTQRDNLLRSKINYAKNLTTEFRPICEDSLNHLIKFAVSKPGNTGGNGAYKINGNFYKYMIRKHNYENVNLNPLHRKHLRSKQLIPNDNNIRKYMREYVRKQFYYDSNLKTYKMSWMQNFYENEKRIIPDIEIPRP
;
A
#
# COMPACT_ATOMS: atom_id res chain seq x y z
N MET A 1 -21.00 0.53 31.35
CA MET A 1 -21.24 -0.89 30.99
C MET A 1 -20.61 -1.17 29.64
N GLY A 2 -19.72 -2.15 29.54
CA GLY A 2 -19.10 -2.51 28.25
C GLY A 2 -20.10 -3.25 27.35
N LEU A 3 -20.18 -2.88 26.07
CA LEU A 3 -20.98 -3.61 25.09
C LEU A 3 -20.43 -5.02 24.89
N SER A 4 -21.29 -6.02 24.76
CA SER A 4 -20.84 -7.38 24.46
C SER A 4 -20.30 -7.48 23.02
N ILE A 5 -19.39 -8.43 22.77
CA ILE A 5 -18.81 -8.69 21.44
C ILE A 5 -19.90 -8.83 20.36
N ARG A 6 -20.99 -9.53 20.71
CA ARG A 6 -22.15 -9.71 19.82
C ARG A 6 -22.85 -8.39 19.51
N GLN A 7 -22.93 -7.46 20.47
CA GLN A 7 -23.48 -6.12 20.24
C GLN A 7 -22.59 -5.29 19.32
N TYR A 8 -21.26 -5.34 19.49
CA TYR A 8 -20.31 -4.67 18.59
C TYR A 8 -20.40 -5.19 17.16
N TYR A 9 -20.41 -6.51 16.97
CA TYR A 9 -20.59 -7.12 15.65
C TYR A 9 -21.91 -6.67 15.00
N LYS A 10 -23.03 -6.73 15.74
CA LYS A 10 -24.33 -6.25 15.25
C LYS A 10 -24.29 -4.77 14.85
N GLN A 11 -23.60 -3.93 15.61
CA GLN A 11 -23.46 -2.50 15.30
C GLN A 11 -22.70 -2.26 13.99
N ILE A 12 -21.61 -2.99 13.77
CA ILE A 12 -20.83 -2.92 12.52
C ILE A 12 -21.66 -3.43 11.34
N CYS A 13 -22.27 -4.61 11.44
CA CYS A 13 -23.10 -5.16 10.35
C CYS A 13 -24.26 -4.22 9.97
N ARG A 14 -24.90 -3.57 10.96
CA ARG A 14 -25.97 -2.58 10.71
C ARG A 14 -25.46 -1.38 9.92
N ARG A 15 -24.24 -0.90 10.21
CA ARG A 15 -23.61 0.21 9.47
C ARG A 15 -23.20 -0.23 8.07
N ILE A 16 -22.60 -1.41 7.92
CA ILE A 16 -22.25 -1.98 6.61
C ILE A 16 -23.48 -2.08 5.70
N HIS A 17 -24.62 -2.55 6.23
CA HIS A 17 -25.89 -2.60 5.51
C HIS A 17 -26.48 -1.24 5.13
N ARG A 18 -25.91 -0.13 5.61
CA ARG A 18 -26.34 1.24 5.27
C ARG A 18 -25.37 1.93 4.32
N LEU A 19 -24.27 1.28 3.92
CA LEU A 19 -23.29 1.90 3.03
C LEU A 19 -23.84 2.05 1.60
N PRO A 20 -23.42 3.11 0.87
CA PRO A 20 -23.78 3.35 -0.53
C PRO A 20 -22.98 2.47 -1.49
N LEU A 21 -22.98 1.16 -1.27
CA LEU A 21 -22.25 0.16 -2.08
C LEU A 21 -23.22 -0.84 -2.71
N ASP A 22 -22.76 -1.61 -3.68
CA ASP A 22 -23.52 -2.72 -4.25
C ASP A 22 -23.60 -3.92 -3.30
N CYS A 23 -24.59 -4.79 -3.55
CA CYS A 23 -24.83 -5.97 -2.71
C CYS A 23 -23.60 -6.87 -2.57
N LYS A 24 -22.85 -7.11 -3.67
CA LYS A 24 -21.67 -7.99 -3.64
C LYS A 24 -20.55 -7.42 -2.79
N THR A 25 -20.29 -6.12 -2.88
CA THR A 25 -19.28 -5.45 -2.03
C THR A 25 -19.68 -5.48 -0.56
N ILE A 26 -20.97 -5.27 -0.26
CA ILE A 26 -21.52 -5.36 1.11
C ILE A 26 -21.36 -6.77 1.67
N GLU A 27 -21.75 -7.80 0.92
CA GLU A 27 -21.61 -9.20 1.32
C GLU A 27 -20.16 -9.57 1.59
N ARG A 28 -19.24 -9.16 0.71
CA ARG A 28 -17.80 -9.38 0.91
C ARG A 28 -17.29 -8.70 2.18
N PHE A 29 -17.73 -7.48 2.45
CA PHE A 29 -17.35 -6.77 3.66
C PHE A 29 -17.89 -7.48 4.92
N GLN A 30 -19.11 -7.98 4.89
CA GLN A 30 -19.67 -8.74 6.00
C GLN A 30 -18.94 -10.05 6.26
N LEU A 31 -18.59 -10.79 5.21
CA LEU A 31 -17.79 -12.01 5.33
C LEU A 31 -16.41 -11.72 5.93
N TYR A 32 -15.79 -10.61 5.52
CA TYR A 32 -14.51 -10.18 6.10
C TYR A 32 -14.63 -9.77 7.57
N CYS A 33 -15.65 -8.99 7.93
CA CYS A 33 -15.92 -8.70 9.33
C CYS A 33 -16.15 -9.99 10.12
N LYS A 34 -16.99 -10.90 9.62
CA LYS A 34 -17.25 -12.19 10.26
C LYS A 34 -15.97 -12.97 10.50
N SER A 35 -15.05 -13.05 9.53
CA SER A 35 -13.78 -13.77 9.72
C SER A 35 -12.89 -13.15 10.80
N LYS A 36 -12.88 -11.82 10.94
CA LYS A 36 -12.16 -11.11 12.03
C LYS A 36 -12.77 -11.34 13.41
N PHE A 37 -14.09 -11.54 13.49
CA PHE A 37 -14.78 -11.84 14.74
C PHE A 37 -14.78 -13.34 15.11
N VAL A 38 -14.39 -14.23 14.18
CA VAL A 38 -14.32 -15.69 14.36
C VAL A 38 -12.96 -16.16 14.88
N THR A 39 -12.09 -15.26 15.37
CA THR A 39 -10.77 -15.63 15.94
C THR A 39 -10.88 -16.88 16.84
N PRO A 40 -10.16 -17.97 16.54
CA PRO A 40 -10.22 -19.18 17.34
C PRO A 40 -9.64 -18.85 18.70
N LEU A 41 -10.49 -18.87 19.73
CA LEU A 41 -10.06 -18.91 21.12
C LEU A 41 -9.04 -20.04 21.23
N LYS A 42 -7.78 -19.73 21.51
CA LYS A 42 -6.80 -20.77 21.86
C LYS A 42 -7.40 -21.57 23.01
N LYS A 43 -7.47 -22.90 22.85
CA LYS A 43 -7.98 -23.83 23.89
C LYS A 43 -7.33 -23.46 25.23
N GLY A 44 -8.12 -22.99 26.19
CA GLY A 44 -7.67 -22.61 27.54
C GLY A 44 -7.83 -21.13 27.93
N GLN A 45 -8.12 -20.21 27.01
CA GLN A 45 -8.40 -18.81 27.35
C GLN A 45 -9.88 -18.47 27.12
N TYR A 46 -10.75 -18.98 27.99
CA TYR A 46 -12.13 -18.49 28.12
C TYR A 46 -12.12 -17.19 28.94
N GLN A 47 -11.65 -16.10 28.33
CA GLN A 47 -12.02 -14.78 28.80
C GLN A 47 -12.71 -14.04 27.66
N HIS A 48 -13.89 -13.50 27.95
CA HIS A 48 -14.78 -12.79 27.04
C HIS A 48 -14.20 -11.46 26.48
N SER A 49 -12.87 -11.32 26.36
CA SER A 49 -12.20 -10.02 26.29
C SER A 49 -11.05 -9.88 25.28
N SER A 50 -10.66 -10.88 24.50
CA SER A 50 -9.51 -10.73 23.59
C SER A 50 -9.89 -10.13 22.22
N ILE A 51 -10.70 -9.08 22.23
CA ILE A 51 -11.10 -8.31 21.05
C ILE A 51 -10.49 -6.92 21.23
N ASP A 52 -9.57 -6.53 20.34
CA ASP A 52 -8.87 -5.25 20.42
C ASP A 52 -9.83 -4.08 20.18
N LYS A 53 -10.41 -3.57 21.28
CA LYS A 53 -11.38 -2.47 21.29
C LYS A 53 -10.94 -1.29 20.42
N ARG A 54 -9.64 -0.97 20.39
CA ARG A 54 -9.09 0.14 19.60
C ARG A 54 -9.27 -0.08 18.10
N SER A 55 -9.07 -1.30 17.63
CA SER A 55 -9.29 -1.65 16.21
C SER A 55 -10.77 -1.55 15.83
N TYR A 56 -11.69 -1.89 16.75
CA TYR A 56 -13.13 -1.74 16.51
C TYR A 56 -13.61 -0.30 16.52
N ASP A 57 -13.17 0.50 17.49
CA ASP A 57 -13.51 1.91 17.56
C ASP A 57 -13.01 2.65 16.31
N LYS A 58 -11.83 2.27 15.78
CA LYS A 58 -11.34 2.74 14.47
C LYS A 58 -12.26 2.32 13.32
N GLY A 59 -12.67 1.06 13.25
CA GLY A 59 -13.56 0.57 12.20
C GLY A 59 -14.94 1.24 12.22
N ILE A 60 -15.50 1.47 13.41
CA ILE A 60 -16.74 2.23 13.58
C ILE A 60 -16.55 3.67 13.15
N LYS A 61 -15.44 4.31 13.52
CA LYS A 61 -15.13 5.68 13.12
C LYS A 61 -15.10 5.83 11.60
N ILE A 62 -14.43 4.92 10.87
CA ILE A 62 -14.38 4.95 9.40
C ILE A 62 -15.79 4.83 8.79
N LEU A 63 -16.64 3.97 9.35
CA LEU A 63 -18.04 3.83 8.89
C LEU A 63 -18.88 5.07 9.22
N ASP A 64 -18.67 5.66 10.39
CA ASP A 64 -19.36 6.87 10.84
C ASP A 64 -18.87 8.10 10.08
N ASP A 65 -17.63 8.15 9.60
CA ASP A 65 -17.15 9.21 8.71
C ASP A 65 -17.98 9.27 7.41
N VAL A 66 -18.37 8.11 6.86
CA VAL A 66 -19.24 8.04 5.67
C VAL A 66 -20.72 8.26 6.00
N LEU A 67 -21.23 7.65 7.07
CA LEU A 67 -22.67 7.64 7.38
C LEU A 67 -23.14 8.83 8.22
N VAL A 68 -22.31 9.28 9.17
CA VAL A 68 -22.62 10.34 10.13
C VAL A 68 -21.99 11.66 9.69
N SER A 69 -20.69 11.69 9.39
CA SER A 69 -19.99 12.90 8.95
C SER A 69 -20.21 13.22 7.46
N GLU A 70 -20.80 12.29 6.70
CA GLU A 70 -21.07 12.41 5.26
C GLU A 70 -19.82 12.70 4.41
N ASN A 71 -18.66 12.25 4.89
CA ASN A 71 -17.40 12.30 4.16
C ASN A 71 -17.29 11.11 3.20
N TYR A 72 -17.84 11.26 2.00
CA TYR A 72 -17.84 10.20 0.99
C TYR A 72 -16.45 9.89 0.40
N GLU A 73 -15.44 10.75 0.59
CA GLU A 73 -14.05 10.43 0.20
C GLU A 73 -13.48 9.26 1.01
N SER A 74 -13.98 9.06 2.23
CA SER A 74 -13.63 7.94 3.10
C SER A 74 -14.12 6.59 2.57
N LEU A 75 -14.96 6.56 1.53
CA LEU A 75 -15.29 5.31 0.80
C LEU A 75 -14.03 4.64 0.25
N ASN A 76 -13.01 5.40 -0.15
CA ASN A 76 -11.74 4.86 -0.64
C ASN A 76 -11.07 3.98 0.43
N VAL A 77 -11.09 4.42 1.70
CA VAL A 77 -10.52 3.68 2.83
C VAL A 77 -11.29 2.40 3.08
N ILE A 78 -12.62 2.44 2.98
CA ILE A 78 -13.48 1.24 3.13
C ILE A 78 -13.19 0.24 2.01
N LEU A 79 -13.06 0.71 0.76
CA LEU A 79 -12.77 -0.15 -0.37
C LEU A 79 -11.37 -0.78 -0.27
N ASP A 80 -10.37 -0.02 0.18
CA ASP A 80 -9.03 -0.55 0.45
C ASP A 80 -9.08 -1.64 1.53
N PHE A 81 -9.87 -1.44 2.58
CA PHE A 81 -10.08 -2.46 3.63
C PHE A 81 -10.73 -3.74 3.06
N ILE A 82 -11.73 -3.60 2.20
CA ILE A 82 -12.45 -4.75 1.62
C ILE A 82 -11.58 -5.50 0.60
N TYR A 83 -10.83 -4.79 -0.24
CA TYR A 83 -10.22 -5.36 -1.44
C TYR A 83 -8.70 -5.54 -1.38
N LYS A 84 -7.97 -4.74 -0.58
CA LYS A 84 -6.50 -4.82 -0.46
C LYS A 84 -6.05 -5.54 0.80
N GLU A 85 -6.76 -5.41 1.91
CA GLU A 85 -6.41 -6.15 3.14
C GLU A 85 -6.89 -7.60 3.13
N THR A 86 -8.05 -7.85 2.53
CA THR A 86 -8.62 -9.20 2.44
C THR A 86 -7.85 -10.09 1.45
N SER A 87 -7.19 -9.50 0.45
CA SER A 87 -6.42 -10.26 -0.54
C SER A 87 -5.13 -10.83 0.06
N PRO A 88 -4.78 -12.09 -0.24
CA PRO A 88 -3.51 -12.65 0.19
C PRO A 88 -2.35 -11.80 -0.34
N GLN A 89 -1.45 -11.39 0.55
CA GLN A 89 -0.25 -10.68 0.13
C GLN A 89 0.69 -11.61 -0.64
N PRO A 90 1.34 -11.13 -1.71
CA PRO A 90 2.42 -11.85 -2.36
C PRO A 90 3.48 -12.30 -1.34
N SER A 91 3.94 -13.54 -1.46
CA SER A 91 4.91 -14.14 -0.54
C SER A 91 6.19 -13.31 -0.41
N TRP A 92 6.66 -12.71 -1.51
CA TRP A 92 7.84 -11.86 -1.54
C TRP A 92 7.71 -10.60 -0.67
N ILE A 93 6.51 -10.02 -0.53
CA ILE A 93 6.28 -8.85 0.34
C ILE A 93 6.46 -9.25 1.79
N SER A 94 5.93 -10.41 2.18
CA SER A 94 6.11 -10.92 3.54
C SER A 94 7.59 -11.17 3.86
N GLY A 95 8.37 -11.66 2.88
CA GLY A 95 9.82 -11.77 2.98
C GLY A 95 10.50 -10.41 3.11
N PHE A 96 10.14 -9.46 2.26
CA PHE A 96 10.68 -8.11 2.26
C PHE A 96 10.52 -7.40 3.61
N MET A 97 9.34 -7.53 4.22
CA MET A 97 9.08 -6.92 5.53
C MET A 97 9.92 -7.56 6.65
N LYS A 98 10.16 -8.87 6.61
CA LYS A 98 10.92 -9.62 7.62
C LYS A 98 12.41 -9.33 7.61
N TYR A 99 13.03 -9.21 6.44
CA TYR A 99 14.47 -9.02 6.35
C TYR A 99 14.92 -7.64 6.89
N LYS A 100 16.05 -7.63 7.61
CA LYS A 100 16.72 -6.41 8.06
C LYS A 100 17.39 -5.70 6.87
N TYR A 101 17.62 -4.39 7.01
CA TYR A 101 18.23 -3.57 5.96
C TYR A 101 19.63 -4.07 5.52
N THR A 102 20.38 -4.67 6.44
CA THR A 102 21.72 -5.22 6.20
C THR A 102 21.73 -6.31 5.13
N ALA A 103 20.67 -7.12 5.05
CA ALA A 103 20.54 -8.17 4.04
C ALA A 103 20.41 -7.61 2.61
N PHE A 104 19.87 -6.39 2.48
CA PHE A 104 19.68 -5.74 1.17
C PHE A 104 20.89 -4.91 0.74
N LYS A 105 21.82 -4.58 1.66
CA LYS A 105 23.02 -3.77 1.39
C LYS A 105 23.81 -4.22 0.14
N PRO A 106 24.07 -5.52 -0.10
CA PRO A 106 24.82 -5.95 -1.30
C PRO A 106 24.01 -5.90 -2.61
N TYR A 107 22.67 -5.89 -2.56
CA TYR A 107 21.80 -5.95 -3.74
C TYR A 107 21.16 -4.60 -4.10
N TRP A 108 21.23 -3.63 -3.20
CA TRP A 108 20.61 -2.32 -3.39
C TRP A 108 21.48 -1.44 -4.30
N PRO A 109 20.90 -0.75 -5.30
CA PRO A 109 21.67 0.14 -6.17
C PRO A 109 22.15 1.36 -5.37
N GLN A 110 23.46 1.57 -5.40
CA GLN A 110 24.16 2.61 -4.64
C GLN A 110 24.91 3.51 -5.61
N VAL A 111 24.70 4.82 -5.49
CA VAL A 111 25.31 5.83 -6.34
C VAL A 111 26.11 6.79 -5.47
N HIS A 112 27.39 6.93 -5.76
CA HIS A 112 28.25 7.94 -5.13
C HIS A 112 28.31 9.15 -6.05
N LEU A 113 27.75 10.28 -5.60
CA LEU A 113 27.58 11.46 -6.45
C LEU A 113 28.91 11.99 -7.03
N LEU A 114 30.01 11.80 -6.32
CA LEU A 114 31.33 12.19 -6.81
C LEU A 114 31.67 11.48 -8.13
N ASN A 115 31.40 10.17 -8.22
CA ASN A 115 31.73 9.36 -9.40
C ASN A 115 30.92 9.78 -10.64
N GLU A 116 29.73 10.36 -10.46
CA GLU A 116 28.92 10.86 -11.58
C GLU A 116 29.31 12.28 -12.00
N LEU A 117 29.80 13.10 -11.07
CA LEU A 117 30.07 14.52 -11.29
C LEU A 117 31.53 14.82 -11.67
N THR A 118 32.50 14.01 -11.27
CA THR A 118 33.91 14.29 -11.56
C THR A 118 34.32 13.85 -12.96
N THR A 119 34.82 14.79 -13.76
CA THR A 119 35.44 14.54 -15.07
C THR A 119 36.92 14.13 -14.96
N THR A 120 37.56 14.36 -13.80
CA THR A 120 39.00 14.12 -13.62
C THR A 120 39.30 12.78 -12.93
N PRO A 121 40.08 11.88 -13.56
CA PRO A 121 40.30 10.51 -13.07
C PRO A 121 41.21 10.40 -11.83
N LYS A 122 41.87 11.49 -11.40
CA LYS A 122 42.72 11.50 -10.20
C LYS A 122 41.90 11.64 -8.91
N GLN A 123 40.86 12.48 -8.91
CA GLN A 123 40.03 12.72 -7.73
C GLN A 123 39.10 11.55 -7.43
N SER A 124 38.59 10.89 -8.48
CA SER A 124 37.82 9.65 -8.33
C SER A 124 38.65 8.53 -7.71
N LYS A 125 39.91 8.35 -8.13
CA LYS A 125 40.82 7.36 -7.53
C LYS A 125 41.07 7.60 -6.04
N LEU A 126 41.35 8.84 -5.64
CA LEU A 126 41.53 9.18 -4.22
C LEU A 126 40.27 8.89 -3.39
N TYR A 127 39.10 9.19 -3.96
CA TYR A 127 37.82 8.88 -3.33
C TYR A 127 37.58 7.38 -3.21
N GLU A 128 37.84 6.60 -4.25
CA GLU A 128 37.72 5.13 -4.25
C GLU A 128 38.69 4.47 -3.27
N GLU A 129 39.94 4.93 -3.20
CA GLU A 129 40.94 4.47 -2.24
C GLU A 129 40.50 4.75 -0.79
N SER A 130 39.91 5.93 -0.53
CA SER A 130 39.36 6.24 0.79
C SER A 130 38.15 5.37 1.14
N LEU A 131 37.32 5.05 0.15
CA LEU A 131 36.15 4.20 0.32
C LEU A 131 36.52 2.72 0.55
N GLN A 132 37.64 2.25 -0.03
CA GLN A 132 38.21 0.94 0.25
C GLN A 132 38.79 0.88 1.65
N ARG A 133 39.59 1.88 2.05
CA ARG A 133 40.11 1.98 3.43
C ARG A 133 38.99 1.95 4.47
N ASP A 134 37.88 2.64 4.21
CA ASP A 134 36.71 2.63 5.10
C ASP A 134 35.97 1.28 5.16
N LYS A 135 36.07 0.42 4.15
CA LYS A 135 35.49 -0.94 4.18
C LYS A 135 36.31 -1.88 5.06
N ASP A 136 37.62 -1.69 5.05
CA ASP A 136 38.56 -2.48 5.84
C ASP A 136 38.66 -1.95 7.29
N ALA A 137 38.24 -0.70 7.52
CA ALA A 137 38.12 -0.06 8.84
C ALA A 137 36.82 -0.42 9.59
N ASP A 138 36.16 -1.55 9.26
CA ASP A 138 35.12 -2.13 10.11
C ASP A 138 35.78 -2.56 11.44
N LEU A 139 35.85 -1.63 12.39
CA LEU A 139 36.18 -1.81 13.81
C LEU A 139 37.11 -3.01 14.07
N SER A 140 38.35 -2.93 13.56
CA SER A 140 39.42 -3.83 13.96
C SER A 140 39.51 -3.76 15.49
N LEU A 141 38.96 -4.76 16.20
CA LEU A 141 39.11 -4.88 17.65
C LEU A 141 40.61 -4.87 17.99
N SER A 142 41.42 -5.41 17.10
CA SER A 142 42.88 -5.32 17.09
C SER A 142 43.38 -3.88 17.18
N ASP A 143 42.86 -2.94 16.39
CA ASP A 143 43.27 -1.53 16.47
C ASP A 143 42.76 -0.85 17.76
N TYR A 144 41.55 -1.19 18.21
CA TYR A 144 40.98 -0.69 19.45
C TYR A 144 41.74 -1.19 20.71
N PHE A 145 42.27 -2.42 20.66
CA PHE A 145 43.07 -3.02 21.72
C PHE A 145 44.59 -2.87 21.51
N GLY A 146 45.04 -2.19 20.44
CA GLY A 146 46.46 -1.99 20.14
C GLY A 146 47.23 -3.29 19.79
N ILE A 147 46.53 -4.33 19.35
CA ILE A 147 47.11 -5.61 18.96
C ILE A 147 47.66 -5.48 17.54
N LYS A 148 48.98 -5.56 17.39
CA LYS A 148 49.64 -5.56 16.08
C LYS A 148 49.19 -6.82 15.29
N PRO A 149 48.68 -6.67 14.05
CA PRO A 149 48.16 -7.78 13.27
C PRO A 149 49.19 -8.91 13.03
N ASP A 150 50.49 -8.59 13.06
CA ASP A 150 51.59 -9.55 12.89
C ASP A 150 51.81 -10.49 14.10
N SER A 151 51.06 -10.32 15.20
CA SER A 151 51.25 -11.08 16.45
C SER A 151 50.27 -12.24 16.66
N VAL A 152 49.32 -12.45 15.75
CA VAL A 152 48.28 -13.48 15.90
C VAL A 152 48.28 -14.43 14.70
N ASP A 153 49.08 -15.49 14.81
CA ASP A 153 49.19 -16.58 13.84
C ASP A 153 48.03 -17.59 14.03
N ILE A 154 46.79 -17.10 13.93
CA ILE A 154 45.60 -17.94 13.96
C ILE A 154 45.00 -17.89 12.57
N GLY A 155 45.12 -19.00 11.83
CA GLY A 155 44.44 -19.25 10.57
C GLY A 155 42.92 -19.25 10.74
N LEU A 156 42.34 -18.07 10.94
CA LEU A 156 40.92 -17.84 10.91
C LEU A 156 40.47 -18.06 9.48
N ARG A 157 39.74 -19.15 9.26
CA ARG A 157 39.08 -19.40 7.98
C ARG A 157 38.17 -18.20 7.69
N PRO A 158 38.30 -17.55 6.53
CA PRO A 158 37.40 -16.47 6.17
C PRO A 158 35.97 -16.98 6.24
N LEU A 159 35.10 -16.26 6.96
CA LEU A 159 33.65 -16.45 6.85
C LEU A 159 33.34 -16.35 5.36
N LYS A 160 32.83 -17.44 4.77
CA LYS A 160 32.54 -17.54 3.34
C LYS A 160 31.89 -16.24 2.89
N SER A 161 32.62 -15.48 2.08
CA SER A 161 32.07 -14.32 1.41
C SER A 161 30.86 -14.80 0.64
N THR A 162 29.66 -14.39 1.06
CA THR A 162 28.47 -14.48 0.23
C THR A 162 28.64 -13.47 -0.91
N THR A 163 29.59 -13.72 -1.80
CA THR A 163 29.57 -13.19 -3.16
C THR A 163 28.20 -13.50 -3.71
N GLY A 164 27.47 -12.43 -4.04
CA GLY A 164 26.03 -12.45 -4.26
C GLY A 164 25.57 -13.53 -5.22
N ASP A 165 25.08 -14.63 -4.66
CA ASP A 165 24.33 -15.62 -5.42
C ASP A 165 23.08 -14.93 -5.96
N LYS A 166 22.98 -14.87 -7.30
CA LYS A 166 21.80 -14.35 -8.01
C LYS A 166 20.53 -15.15 -7.66
N THR A 167 20.69 -16.35 -7.10
CA THR A 167 19.67 -17.28 -6.61
C THR A 167 19.26 -17.05 -5.14
N SER A 168 19.89 -16.11 -4.43
CA SER A 168 19.52 -15.82 -3.04
C SER A 168 18.06 -15.33 -2.94
N PRO A 169 17.34 -15.68 -1.86
CA PRO A 169 15.95 -15.25 -1.67
C PRO A 169 15.82 -13.72 -1.59
N VAL A 170 16.89 -13.01 -1.23
CA VAL A 170 16.91 -11.54 -1.17
C VAL A 170 17.02 -10.94 -2.57
N SER A 171 17.81 -11.55 -3.46
CA SER A 171 17.94 -11.15 -4.87
C SER A 171 16.59 -11.22 -5.60
N THR A 172 15.83 -12.31 -5.39
CA THR A 172 14.50 -12.48 -6.00
C THR A 172 13.47 -11.49 -5.46
N ILE A 173 13.50 -11.20 -4.16
CA ILE A 173 12.66 -10.15 -3.55
C ILE A 173 13.01 -8.78 -4.16
N MET A 174 14.30 -8.49 -4.34
CA MET A 174 14.75 -7.22 -4.91
C MET A 174 14.33 -7.07 -6.39
N SER A 175 14.35 -8.16 -7.17
CA SER A 175 13.91 -8.12 -8.56
C SER A 175 12.39 -7.87 -8.69
N GLU A 176 11.58 -8.49 -7.83
CA GLU A 176 10.14 -8.22 -7.77
C GLU A 176 9.85 -6.79 -7.29
N PHE A 177 10.59 -6.30 -6.29
CA PHE A 177 10.47 -4.91 -5.85
C PHE A 177 10.86 -3.92 -6.96
N LYS A 178 11.90 -4.20 -7.74
CA LYS A 178 12.28 -3.38 -8.92
C LYS A 178 11.16 -3.30 -9.95
N LYS A 179 10.44 -4.40 -10.22
CA LYS A 179 9.28 -4.41 -11.12
C LYS A 179 8.14 -3.55 -10.59
N LEU A 180 7.87 -3.62 -9.28
CA LEU A 180 6.86 -2.78 -8.65
C LEU A 180 7.27 -1.31 -8.69
N HIS A 181 8.49 -0.97 -8.26
CA HIS A 181 8.98 0.41 -8.22
C HIS A 181 9.00 1.05 -9.61
N SER A 182 9.48 0.35 -10.65
CA SER A 182 9.47 0.87 -12.02
C SER A 182 8.07 1.14 -12.53
N PHE A 183 7.12 0.26 -12.21
CA PHE A 183 5.70 0.46 -12.52
C PHE A 183 5.12 1.67 -11.79
N LEU A 184 5.37 1.79 -10.48
CA LEU A 184 4.89 2.90 -9.67
C LEU A 184 5.47 4.23 -10.14
N TYR A 185 6.78 4.27 -10.42
CA TYR A 185 7.48 5.45 -10.93
C TYR A 185 6.92 5.90 -12.28
N LYS A 186 6.68 4.96 -13.22
CA LYS A 186 6.07 5.25 -14.53
C LYS A 186 4.65 5.81 -14.41
N ASN A 187 3.89 5.39 -13.40
CA ASN A 187 2.49 5.78 -13.20
C ASN A 187 2.28 6.77 -12.05
N GLN A 188 3.35 7.42 -11.55
CA GLN A 188 3.31 8.20 -10.32
C GLN A 188 2.23 9.28 -10.34
N GLU A 189 2.11 10.03 -11.45
CA GLU A 189 1.16 11.14 -11.59
C GLU A 189 -0.30 10.71 -11.44
N LYS A 190 -0.59 9.44 -11.75
CA LYS A 190 -1.93 8.88 -11.68
C LYS A 190 -2.25 8.26 -10.32
N LEU A 191 -1.23 7.70 -9.65
CA LEU A 191 -1.37 7.02 -8.36
C LEU A 191 -1.30 7.99 -7.18
N THR A 192 -0.39 8.98 -7.25
CA THR A 192 -0.13 9.93 -6.17
C THR A 192 0.22 11.32 -6.65
N HIS A 193 -0.05 12.30 -5.80
CA HIS A 193 0.42 13.68 -5.98
C HIS A 193 1.88 13.87 -5.50
N LEU A 194 2.42 12.93 -4.72
CA LEU A 194 3.79 12.98 -4.23
C LEU A 194 4.76 12.44 -5.26
N LYS A 195 5.90 13.12 -5.43
CA LYS A 195 6.99 12.67 -6.29
C LYS A 195 7.67 11.46 -5.67
N MET A 196 7.70 10.35 -6.39
CA MET A 196 8.36 9.14 -5.90
C MET A 196 9.87 9.32 -5.93
N GLN A 197 10.53 8.86 -4.85
CA GLN A 197 11.98 8.86 -4.81
C GLN A 197 12.56 7.82 -5.77
N SER A 198 13.72 8.13 -6.35
CA SER A 198 14.53 7.16 -7.08
C SER A 198 14.87 5.95 -6.19
N LEU A 199 15.01 4.80 -6.85
CA LEU A 199 15.35 3.54 -6.21
C LEU A 199 16.77 3.56 -5.62
N GLU A 200 17.67 4.25 -6.31
CA GLU A 200 19.08 4.40 -5.92
C GLU A 200 19.23 5.17 -4.60
N VAL A 201 20.21 4.72 -3.81
CA VAL A 201 20.69 5.49 -2.66
C VAL A 201 21.82 6.37 -3.17
N THR A 202 21.58 7.68 -3.15
CA THR A 202 22.60 8.67 -3.48
C THR A 202 23.38 9.03 -2.21
N TYR A 203 24.69 8.85 -2.27
CA TYR A 203 25.60 9.25 -1.21
C TYR A 203 26.27 10.57 -1.57
N PRO A 204 25.97 11.66 -0.83
CA PRO A 204 26.68 12.91 -1.00
C PRO A 204 28.11 12.79 -0.48
N THR A 205 28.95 13.71 -0.93
CA THR A 205 30.28 13.91 -0.37
C THR A 205 30.24 14.82 0.84
N ASN A 206 31.29 14.76 1.65
CA ASN A 206 31.51 15.73 2.71
C ASN A 206 32.12 17.03 2.16
N ARG A 207 32.36 18.01 3.04
CA ARG A 207 32.95 19.32 2.68
C ARG A 207 34.32 19.23 2.00
N PHE A 208 35.03 18.11 2.17
CA PHE A 208 36.36 17.85 1.59
C PHE A 208 36.30 16.95 0.35
N ALA A 209 35.12 16.76 -0.24
CA ALA A 209 34.92 15.84 -1.36
C ALA A 209 35.30 14.38 -1.04
N LEU A 210 35.29 13.99 0.23
CA LEU A 210 35.51 12.62 0.68
C LEU A 210 34.17 11.91 0.97
N PRO A 211 34.15 10.57 1.06
CA PRO A 211 32.95 9.84 1.43
C PRO A 211 32.42 10.31 2.78
N ILE A 212 31.10 10.35 2.91
CA ILE A 212 30.46 10.54 4.22
C ILE A 212 30.72 9.32 5.12
N HIS A 213 30.70 9.57 6.43
CA HIS A 213 30.98 8.56 7.45
C HIS A 213 30.07 7.32 7.29
N VAL A 214 30.60 6.13 7.61
CA VAL A 214 29.92 4.83 7.45
C VAL A 214 28.52 4.82 8.08
N THR A 215 28.38 5.38 9.29
CA THR A 215 27.08 5.44 9.99
C THR A 215 26.05 6.30 9.25
N GLN A 216 26.48 7.39 8.60
CA GLN A 216 25.59 8.22 7.79
C GLN A 216 25.16 7.50 6.51
N ARG A 217 26.08 6.77 5.86
CA ARG A 217 25.76 5.92 4.70
C ARG A 217 24.74 4.85 5.06
N ASP A 218 24.95 4.15 6.17
CA ASP A 218 24.05 3.11 6.66
C ASP A 218 22.67 3.67 7.03
N ASN A 219 22.60 4.88 7.61
CA ASN A 219 21.33 5.56 7.90
C ASN A 219 20.57 5.94 6.63
N LEU A 220 21.26 6.42 5.59
CA LEU A 220 20.64 6.73 4.30
C LEU A 220 20.05 5.47 3.64
N LEU A 221 20.82 4.38 3.63
CA LEU A 221 20.36 3.08 3.12
C LEU A 221 19.15 2.56 3.92
N ARG A 222 19.21 2.63 5.25
CA ARG A 222 18.11 2.22 6.13
C ARG A 222 16.84 3.03 5.87
N SER A 223 16.97 4.35 5.74
CA SER A 223 15.86 5.26 5.43
C SER A 223 15.22 4.89 4.09
N LYS A 224 16.03 4.64 3.05
CA LYS A 224 15.57 4.23 1.72
C LYS A 224 14.85 2.88 1.72
N ILE A 225 15.37 1.89 2.43
CA ILE A 225 14.71 0.58 2.56
C ILE A 225 13.40 0.70 3.34
N ASN A 226 13.35 1.52 4.39
CA ASN A 226 12.11 1.77 5.13
C ASN A 226 11.06 2.49 4.27
N TYR A 227 11.48 3.47 3.46
CA TYR A 227 10.62 4.09 2.47
C TYR A 227 10.07 3.07 1.46
N ALA A 228 10.93 2.19 0.94
CA ALA A 228 10.50 1.10 0.06
C ALA A 228 9.51 0.13 0.73
N LYS A 229 9.72 -0.21 2.00
CA LYS A 229 8.76 -0.99 2.79
C LYS A 229 7.41 -0.26 2.89
N ASN A 230 7.43 1.03 3.19
CA ASN A 230 6.21 1.84 3.24
C ASN A 230 5.49 1.86 1.88
N LEU A 231 6.22 2.02 0.77
CA LEU A 231 5.64 1.94 -0.57
C LEU A 231 4.91 0.62 -0.81
N THR A 232 5.51 -0.52 -0.45
CA THR A 232 4.85 -1.83 -0.60
C THR A 232 3.61 -1.98 0.28
N THR A 233 3.57 -1.30 1.43
CA THR A 233 2.38 -1.32 2.29
C THR A 233 1.25 -0.42 1.78
N GLU A 234 1.59 0.72 1.19
CA GLU A 234 0.66 1.73 0.68
C GLU A 234 0.08 1.32 -0.68
N PHE A 235 0.95 0.97 -1.64
CA PHE A 235 0.55 0.59 -3.00
C PHE A 235 0.36 -0.93 -3.11
N ARG A 236 -0.80 -1.39 -2.64
CA ARG A 236 -1.20 -2.80 -2.82
C ARG A 236 -2.07 -2.98 -4.06
N PRO A 237 -1.75 -3.96 -4.93
CA PRO A 237 -2.59 -4.29 -6.06
C PRO A 237 -3.92 -4.89 -5.59
N ILE A 238 -4.98 -4.68 -6.39
CA ILE A 238 -6.27 -5.35 -6.22
C ILE A 238 -6.31 -6.56 -7.15
N CYS A 239 -6.99 -7.64 -6.74
CA CYS A 239 -7.26 -8.79 -7.61
C CYS A 239 -8.03 -8.35 -8.87
N GLU A 240 -7.61 -8.83 -10.05
CA GLU A 240 -8.17 -8.44 -11.34
C GLU A 240 -9.69 -8.59 -11.41
N ASP A 241 -10.24 -9.72 -10.98
CA ASP A 241 -11.70 -9.95 -10.97
C ASP A 241 -12.45 -8.97 -10.07
N SER A 242 -11.82 -8.60 -8.96
CA SER A 242 -12.38 -7.65 -8.00
C SER A 242 -12.35 -6.24 -8.58
N LEU A 243 -11.27 -5.87 -9.24
CA LEU A 243 -11.14 -4.59 -9.94
C LEU A 243 -12.14 -4.51 -11.10
N ASN A 244 -12.27 -5.56 -11.90
CA ASN A 244 -13.25 -5.65 -13.00
C ASN A 244 -14.69 -5.50 -12.51
N HIS A 245 -15.03 -6.10 -11.35
CA HIS A 245 -16.34 -5.90 -10.71
C HIS A 245 -16.58 -4.43 -10.34
N LEU A 246 -15.60 -3.81 -9.67
CA LEU A 246 -15.69 -2.41 -9.26
C LEU A 246 -15.81 -1.47 -10.46
N ILE A 247 -15.11 -1.76 -11.56
CA ILE A 247 -15.22 -1.00 -12.81
C ILE A 247 -16.64 -1.14 -13.40
N LYS A 248 -17.17 -2.36 -13.51
CA LYS A 248 -18.54 -2.58 -14.00
C LYS A 248 -19.57 -1.81 -13.17
N PHE A 249 -19.41 -1.80 -11.85
CA PHE A 249 -20.24 -0.98 -10.97
C PHE A 249 -20.05 0.53 -11.22
N ALA A 250 -18.83 1.00 -11.38
CA ALA A 250 -18.55 2.43 -11.58
C ALA A 250 -19.08 2.99 -12.93
N VAL A 251 -19.20 2.13 -13.95
CA VAL A 251 -19.66 2.48 -15.31
C VAL A 251 -21.16 2.22 -15.51
N SER A 252 -21.78 1.28 -14.77
CA SER A 252 -23.18 0.91 -15.03
C SER A 252 -24.13 2.10 -14.89
N LYS A 253 -24.97 2.31 -15.90
CA LYS A 253 -25.92 3.44 -15.93
C LYS A 253 -27.07 3.21 -14.92
N PRO A 254 -27.55 4.27 -14.24
CA PRO A 254 -28.74 4.18 -13.41
C PRO A 254 -29.93 3.65 -14.22
N GLY A 255 -30.66 2.67 -13.69
CA GLY A 255 -31.86 2.10 -14.34
C GLY A 255 -31.60 1.08 -15.46
N ASN A 256 -30.40 1.05 -16.05
CA ASN A 256 -30.06 0.09 -17.11
C ASN A 256 -29.36 -1.16 -16.56
N THR A 257 -30.03 -1.85 -15.64
CA THR A 257 -29.60 -3.18 -15.19
C THR A 257 -30.40 -4.21 -15.98
N GLY A 258 -29.89 -4.68 -17.11
CA GLY A 258 -30.50 -5.77 -17.89
C GLY A 258 -30.62 -7.06 -17.07
N GLY A 259 -31.63 -7.16 -16.21
CA GLY A 259 -31.90 -8.27 -15.30
C GLY A 259 -30.98 -8.37 -14.07
N ASN A 260 -29.72 -7.93 -14.14
CA ASN A 260 -28.76 -8.12 -13.05
C ASN A 260 -28.75 -6.97 -12.04
N GLY A 261 -29.53 -7.11 -10.96
CA GLY A 261 -29.54 -6.20 -9.80
C GLY A 261 -28.21 -6.09 -9.03
N ALA A 262 -27.18 -6.84 -9.45
CA ALA A 262 -25.86 -6.91 -8.82
C ALA A 262 -25.11 -5.58 -8.74
N TYR A 263 -25.42 -4.58 -9.57
CA TYR A 263 -24.75 -3.28 -9.62
C TYR A 263 -25.64 -2.11 -9.12
N LYS A 264 -26.77 -2.44 -8.48
CA LYS A 264 -27.63 -1.43 -7.85
C LYS A 264 -27.00 -1.00 -6.53
N ILE A 265 -27.02 0.31 -6.29
CA ILE A 265 -26.67 0.86 -4.98
C ILE A 265 -27.70 0.37 -3.96
N ASN A 266 -27.21 -0.05 -2.80
CA ASN A 266 -28.03 -0.50 -1.70
C ASN A 266 -29.10 0.53 -1.29
N GLY A 267 -30.37 0.17 -1.47
CA GLY A 267 -31.51 1.04 -1.14
C GLY A 267 -31.61 1.42 0.35
N ASN A 268 -31.01 0.63 1.24
CA ASN A 268 -31.00 0.94 2.67
C ASN A 268 -30.15 2.18 3.00
N PHE A 269 -29.18 2.54 2.16
CA PHE A 269 -28.43 3.79 2.29
C PHE A 269 -29.39 4.99 2.21
N TYR A 270 -30.17 5.10 1.14
CA TYR A 270 -31.10 6.21 0.95
C TYR A 270 -32.15 6.27 2.06
N LYS A 271 -32.73 5.13 2.44
CA LYS A 271 -33.68 5.05 3.56
C LYS A 271 -33.07 5.55 4.88
N TYR A 272 -31.81 5.20 5.15
CA TYR A 272 -31.10 5.64 6.34
C TYR A 272 -30.81 7.15 6.29
N MET A 273 -30.29 7.66 5.18
CA MET A 273 -29.96 9.08 5.03
C MET A 273 -31.19 9.98 5.15
N ILE A 274 -32.32 9.60 4.54
CA ILE A 274 -33.60 10.34 4.66
C ILE A 274 -34.04 10.40 6.13
N ARG A 275 -34.02 9.26 6.84
CA ARG A 275 -34.40 9.22 8.26
C ARG A 275 -33.47 10.06 9.13
N LYS A 276 -32.16 9.98 8.87
CA LYS A 276 -31.15 10.79 9.57
C LYS A 276 -31.40 12.27 9.36
N HIS A 277 -31.56 12.71 8.11
CA HIS A 277 -31.83 14.12 7.79
C HIS A 277 -33.11 14.61 8.43
N ASN A 278 -34.19 13.81 8.41
CA ASN A 278 -35.45 14.16 9.07
C ASN A 278 -35.30 14.28 10.58
N TYR A 279 -34.59 13.33 11.22
CA TYR A 279 -34.31 13.39 12.64
C TYR A 279 -33.49 14.64 13.01
N GLU A 280 -32.46 14.95 12.25
CA GLU A 280 -31.62 16.13 12.47
C GLU A 280 -32.39 17.44 12.25
N ASN A 281 -33.29 17.48 11.26
CA ASN A 281 -34.14 18.64 10.99
C ASN A 281 -35.08 18.97 12.16
N VAL A 282 -35.52 17.96 12.91
CA VAL A 282 -36.45 18.10 14.05
C VAL A 282 -35.71 18.31 15.36
N ASN A 283 -34.57 17.66 15.57
CA ASN A 283 -33.93 17.56 16.89
C ASN A 283 -32.65 18.37 17.07
N LEU A 284 -32.03 18.89 16.00
CA LEU A 284 -30.83 19.71 16.11
C LEU A 284 -31.16 21.21 16.12
N ASN A 285 -30.36 21.96 16.90
CA ASN A 285 -30.42 23.42 16.90
C ASN A 285 -30.22 23.97 15.47
N PRO A 286 -31.05 24.93 15.01
CA PRO A 286 -30.93 25.56 13.70
C PRO A 286 -29.52 26.04 13.33
N LEU A 287 -28.73 26.55 14.29
CA LEU A 287 -27.34 26.99 14.03
C LEU A 287 -26.40 25.81 13.72
N HIS A 288 -26.51 24.73 14.50
CA HIS A 288 -25.78 23.48 14.25
C HIS A 288 -26.20 22.85 12.92
N ARG A 289 -27.50 22.90 12.60
CA ARG A 289 -28.03 22.45 11.32
C ARG A 289 -27.43 23.26 10.17
N LYS A 290 -27.38 24.59 10.24
CA LYS A 290 -26.78 25.43 9.20
C LYS A 290 -25.30 25.11 8.98
N HIS A 291 -24.54 24.87 10.06
CA HIS A 291 -23.12 24.52 9.96
C HIS A 291 -22.89 23.13 9.34
N LEU A 292 -23.65 22.12 9.79
CA LEU A 292 -23.56 20.74 9.27
C LEU A 292 -24.12 20.62 7.83
N ARG A 293 -25.17 21.36 7.49
CA ARG A 293 -25.99 21.14 6.28
C ARG A 293 -25.88 22.22 5.22
N SER A 294 -25.03 23.23 5.37
CA SER A 294 -25.01 24.37 4.44
C SER A 294 -24.92 23.99 2.95
N LYS A 295 -24.41 22.79 2.61
CA LYS A 295 -24.31 22.27 1.23
C LYS A 295 -24.50 20.74 1.06
N GLN A 296 -24.87 19.99 2.11
CA GLN A 296 -24.83 18.51 2.06
C GLN A 296 -26.17 17.91 1.61
N LEU A 297 -26.30 17.67 0.30
CA LEU A 297 -27.38 16.85 -0.28
C LEU A 297 -27.05 15.36 -0.15
N ILE A 298 -28.07 14.51 0.01
CA ILE A 298 -27.90 13.05 -0.08
C ILE A 298 -27.38 12.74 -1.49
N PRO A 299 -26.21 12.09 -1.64
CA PRO A 299 -25.63 11.83 -2.95
C PRO A 299 -26.55 10.88 -3.72
N ASN A 300 -26.84 11.24 -4.95
CA ASN A 300 -27.56 10.38 -5.89
C ASN A 300 -26.65 9.27 -6.43
N ASP A 301 -27.21 8.39 -7.25
CA ASP A 301 -26.50 7.27 -7.87
C ASP A 301 -25.27 7.71 -8.70
N ASN A 302 -25.38 8.83 -9.42
CA ASN A 302 -24.28 9.39 -10.21
C ASN A 302 -23.13 9.90 -9.34
N ASN A 303 -23.43 10.55 -8.21
CA ASN A 303 -22.44 11.05 -7.27
C ASN A 303 -21.68 9.88 -6.62
N ILE A 304 -22.38 8.84 -6.18
CA ILE A 304 -21.76 7.64 -5.61
C ILE A 304 -20.85 6.98 -6.64
N ARG A 305 -21.33 6.79 -7.88
CA ARG A 305 -20.50 6.23 -8.96
C ARG A 305 -19.31 7.12 -9.30
N LYS A 306 -19.43 8.45 -9.20
CA LYS A 306 -18.27 9.35 -9.37
C LYS A 306 -17.16 9.02 -8.37
N TYR A 307 -17.47 8.85 -7.09
CA TYR A 307 -16.48 8.44 -6.09
C TYR A 307 -15.86 7.07 -6.41
N MET A 308 -16.68 6.12 -6.88
CA MET A 308 -16.17 4.81 -7.31
C MET A 308 -15.24 4.91 -8.53
N ARG A 309 -15.56 5.77 -9.50
CA ARG A 309 -14.69 6.01 -10.66
C ARG A 309 -13.35 6.60 -10.22
N GLU A 310 -13.37 7.59 -9.35
CA GLU A 310 -12.15 8.19 -8.81
C GLU A 310 -11.28 7.17 -8.07
N TYR A 311 -11.90 6.30 -7.27
CA TYR A 311 -11.21 5.19 -6.62
C TYR A 311 -10.55 4.27 -7.65
N VAL A 312 -11.34 3.73 -8.58
CA VAL A 312 -10.95 2.71 -9.55
C VAL A 312 -9.86 3.19 -10.52
N ARG A 313 -9.87 4.48 -10.89
CA ARG A 313 -8.85 5.10 -11.75
C ARG A 313 -7.45 5.05 -11.14
N LYS A 314 -7.36 5.06 -9.81
CA LYS A 314 -6.12 5.02 -9.05
C LYS A 314 -5.71 3.61 -8.64
N GLN A 315 -6.42 2.57 -9.11
CA GLN A 315 -6.08 1.19 -8.78
C GLN A 315 -5.31 0.50 -9.91
N PHE A 316 -4.58 -0.54 -9.52
CA PHE A 316 -3.82 -1.41 -10.40
C PHE A 316 -3.91 -2.85 -9.89
N TYR A 317 -3.52 -3.79 -10.75
CA TYR A 317 -3.52 -5.21 -10.46
C TYR A 317 -2.21 -5.86 -10.94
N TYR A 318 -1.96 -7.07 -10.45
CA TYR A 318 -0.88 -7.92 -10.95
C TYR A 318 -1.48 -8.98 -11.87
N ASP A 319 -1.08 -8.96 -13.14
CA ASP A 319 -1.48 -9.95 -14.14
C ASP A 319 -0.61 -11.19 -13.96
N SER A 320 -1.21 -12.28 -13.47
CA SER A 320 -0.49 -13.54 -13.22
C SER A 320 0.02 -14.19 -14.50
N ASN A 321 -0.64 -13.96 -15.65
CA ASN A 321 -0.29 -14.56 -16.92
C ASN A 321 0.94 -13.87 -17.51
N LEU A 322 0.94 -12.53 -17.50
CA LEU A 322 2.05 -11.73 -18.01
C LEU A 322 3.12 -11.42 -16.98
N LYS A 323 2.93 -11.82 -15.71
CA LYS A 323 3.83 -11.54 -14.57
C LYS A 323 4.20 -10.05 -14.44
N THR A 324 3.26 -9.17 -14.75
CA THR A 324 3.46 -7.72 -14.82
C THR A 324 2.35 -6.95 -14.11
N TYR A 325 2.69 -5.77 -13.59
CA TYR A 325 1.71 -4.85 -13.03
C TYR A 325 1.02 -4.06 -14.13
N LYS A 326 -0.30 -3.94 -14.03
CA LYS A 326 -1.14 -3.21 -14.98
C LYS A 326 -2.06 -2.24 -14.25
N MET A 327 -2.17 -1.04 -14.79
CA MET A 327 -3.15 -0.07 -14.31
C MET A 327 -4.56 -0.49 -14.70
N SER A 328 -5.56 0.00 -13.95
CA SER A 328 -6.96 -0.08 -14.36
C SER A 328 -7.16 0.52 -15.75
N TRP A 329 -7.91 -0.16 -16.62
CA TRP A 329 -8.25 0.36 -17.96
C TRP A 329 -9.12 1.62 -17.91
N MET A 330 -9.73 1.90 -16.75
CA MET A 330 -10.62 3.04 -16.53
C MET A 330 -9.90 4.38 -16.42
N GLN A 331 -8.57 4.43 -16.56
CA GLN A 331 -7.78 5.67 -16.49
C GLN A 331 -8.29 6.76 -17.44
N ASN A 332 -8.74 6.39 -18.63
CA ASN A 332 -9.18 7.29 -19.70
C ASN A 332 -10.71 7.23 -19.86
N PHE A 333 -11.46 7.36 -18.77
CA PHE A 333 -12.93 7.22 -18.77
C PHE A 333 -13.66 8.05 -19.83
N TYR A 334 -13.13 9.21 -20.23
CA TYR A 334 -13.71 10.05 -21.29
C TYR A 334 -13.28 9.66 -22.72
N GLU A 335 -12.21 8.87 -22.89
CA GLU A 335 -11.74 8.38 -24.20
C GLU A 335 -12.20 6.93 -24.48
N ASN A 336 -12.41 6.13 -23.43
CA ASN A 336 -12.63 4.68 -23.49
C ASN A 336 -14.10 4.23 -23.33
N GLU A 337 -15.09 5.05 -23.71
CA GLU A 337 -16.48 4.53 -23.83
C GLU A 337 -16.60 3.38 -24.85
N LYS A 338 -15.60 3.19 -25.70
CA LYS A 338 -15.37 1.97 -26.49
C LYS A 338 -14.19 1.19 -25.89
N ARG A 339 -14.45 -0.06 -25.51
CA ARG A 339 -13.42 -1.03 -25.14
C ARG A 339 -12.47 -1.19 -26.33
N ILE A 340 -11.21 -0.79 -26.20
CA ILE A 340 -10.20 -1.11 -27.22
C ILE A 340 -9.96 -2.62 -27.10
N ILE A 341 -10.61 -3.39 -27.97
CA ILE A 341 -10.23 -4.77 -28.25
C ILE A 341 -8.91 -4.65 -29.00
N PRO A 342 -7.80 -5.25 -28.53
CA PRO A 342 -6.63 -5.38 -29.39
C PRO A 342 -6.99 -6.39 -30.47
N ASP A 343 -7.40 -5.90 -31.65
CA ASP A 343 -7.44 -6.70 -32.87
C ASP A 343 -5.99 -7.05 -33.21
N ILE A 344 -5.51 -8.15 -32.65
CA ILE A 344 -4.37 -8.85 -33.18
C ILE A 344 -4.96 -9.87 -34.17
N GLU A 345 -5.24 -9.39 -35.38
CA GLU A 345 -5.27 -10.29 -36.53
C GLU A 345 -3.85 -10.80 -36.73
N ILE A 346 -3.58 -11.99 -36.19
CA ILE A 346 -2.42 -12.77 -36.58
C ILE A 346 -2.70 -13.20 -38.02
N PRO A 347 -1.91 -12.77 -39.03
CA PRO A 347 -2.07 -13.30 -40.37
C PRO A 347 -1.79 -14.82 -40.28
N ARG A 348 -2.77 -15.62 -40.68
CA ARG A 348 -2.57 -17.07 -40.81
C ARG A 348 -1.58 -17.33 -41.96
N PRO A 349 -0.74 -18.36 -41.83
CA PRO A 349 0.26 -18.71 -42.84
C PRO A 349 -0.36 -19.09 -44.18
#